data_AF-A0A250VEM2-F1
#
_entry.id   AF-A0A250VEM2-F1
#
_cell.length_a   1.000
_cell.length_b   1.000
_cell.length_c   1.000
_cell.angle_alpha   90.00
_cell.angle_beta   90.00
_cell.angle_gamma   90.00
#
_symmetry.space_group_name_H-M   'P 1'
#
loop_
_entity.id
_entity.type
_entity.pdbx_description
1 polymer ?
#
loop_
_entity_poly.entity_id
_entity_poly.type
_entity_poly.pdbx_seq_one_letter_code
_entity_poly.pdbx_strand_id
1 'polypeptide(L)'
;MWRALAYAPVPALLEYLPDRLTDRTAPRDWQRHPWYAGHGYASVRVDARGHGDSEGVPADPYGESERADGVEVIHWLADRPWCSGAVGMFGISRGGFTSLRIAALAPEPLKAIVAVCSTDDPCDNDGHRTGGSVLAVETHARAATALADVARPAGSGARGQVMWCDMWVKRLLETVEPFIHTWLSHPTRDEYRQHAGVREDGG
;
A
#
# COMPACT_ATOMS: atom_id res chain seq x y z
N MET A 1 -12.95 -0.37 -8.23
CA MET A 1 -12.57 0.34 -9.47
C MET A 1 -13.71 1.26 -9.85
N TRP A 2 -13.38 2.51 -10.18
CA TRP A 2 -14.32 3.52 -10.65
C TRP A 2 -13.87 3.98 -12.03
N ARG A 3 -14.79 3.93 -13.00
CA ARG A 3 -14.53 4.33 -14.38
C ARG A 3 -15.83 4.80 -15.00
N ALA A 4 -15.79 5.91 -15.73
CA ALA A 4 -16.93 6.32 -16.55
C ALA A 4 -17.16 5.29 -17.68
N LEU A 5 -18.37 5.28 -18.24
CA LEU A 5 -18.64 4.62 -19.52
C LEU A 5 -18.00 5.45 -20.63
N ALA A 6 -16.70 5.27 -20.83
CA ALA A 6 -15.94 5.94 -21.87
C ALA A 6 -15.92 5.09 -23.15
N TYR A 7 -15.96 5.75 -24.30
CA TYR A 7 -15.88 5.11 -25.62
C TYR A 7 -14.43 4.81 -26.06
N ALA A 8 -13.43 5.33 -25.35
CA ALA A 8 -12.00 5.11 -25.62
C ALA A 8 -11.23 4.74 -24.34
N PRO A 9 -10.08 4.05 -24.45
CA PRO A 9 -9.21 3.76 -23.30
C PRO A 9 -8.72 5.03 -22.60
N VAL A 10 -8.61 4.98 -21.28
CA VAL A 10 -8.22 6.11 -20.42
C VAL A 10 -7.02 5.75 -19.53
N PRO A 11 -6.20 6.72 -19.09
CA PRO A 11 -5.14 6.46 -18.12
C PRO A 11 -5.72 5.95 -16.79
N ALA A 12 -4.96 5.09 -16.11
CA ALA A 12 -5.32 4.56 -14.80
C ALA A 12 -4.67 5.38 -13.67
N LEU A 13 -5.40 5.62 -12.58
CA LEU A 13 -4.87 6.16 -11.33
C LEU A 13 -4.96 5.11 -10.23
N LEU A 14 -3.82 4.66 -9.72
CA LEU A 14 -3.70 3.61 -8.72
C LEU A 14 -3.46 4.19 -7.32
N GLU A 15 -4.29 3.79 -6.36
CA GLU A 15 -4.03 3.92 -4.94
C GLU A 15 -3.84 2.51 -4.32
N TYR A 16 -2.58 2.18 -4.01
CA TYR A 16 -2.16 0.87 -3.49
C TYR A 16 -1.69 1.03 -2.04
N LEU A 17 -2.42 0.44 -1.09
CA LEU A 17 -2.13 0.54 0.35
C LEU A 17 -2.83 -0.55 1.17
N PRO A 18 -2.28 -0.89 2.36
CA PRO A 18 -2.78 -1.96 3.23
C PRO A 18 -4.06 -1.61 4.02
N ASP A 19 -4.56 -0.37 3.95
CA ASP A 19 -5.63 0.13 4.83
C ASP A 19 -7.07 -0.28 4.44
N ARG A 20 -7.23 -1.41 3.75
CA ARG A 20 -8.50 -2.12 3.54
C ARG A 20 -9.60 -1.32 2.82
N LEU A 21 -9.77 -1.63 1.53
CA LEU A 21 -10.64 -0.90 0.61
C LEU A 21 -12.14 -1.00 0.94
N THR A 22 -12.57 -2.02 1.68
CA THR A 22 -14.00 -2.29 1.97
C THR A 22 -14.48 -1.80 3.32
N ASP A 23 -13.60 -1.27 4.19
CA ASP A 23 -14.01 -0.78 5.51
C ASP A 23 -13.48 0.62 5.87
N ARG A 24 -12.21 0.74 6.29
CA ARG A 24 -11.65 1.91 6.96
C ARG A 24 -11.52 3.08 6.01
N THR A 25 -11.01 2.84 4.81
CA THR A 25 -10.85 3.89 3.80
C THR A 25 -12.05 4.02 2.87
N ALA A 26 -13.00 3.07 2.90
CA ALA A 26 -14.12 3.05 1.96
C ALA A 26 -14.88 4.40 1.86
N PRO A 27 -15.25 5.09 2.96
CA PRO A 27 -15.94 6.38 2.86
C PRO A 27 -15.12 7.47 2.15
N ARG A 28 -13.82 7.52 2.43
CA ARG A 28 -12.87 8.46 1.79
C ARG A 28 -12.70 8.13 0.31
N ASP A 29 -12.55 6.85 0.02
CA ASP A 29 -12.33 6.32 -1.32
C ASP A 29 -13.56 6.64 -2.22
N TRP A 30 -14.77 6.47 -1.68
CA TRP A 30 -16.03 6.85 -2.34
C TRP A 30 -16.18 8.35 -2.63
N GLN A 31 -15.47 9.23 -1.92
CA GLN A 31 -15.50 10.66 -2.20
C GLN A 31 -14.55 11.06 -3.34
N ARG A 32 -13.43 10.34 -3.50
CA ARG A 32 -12.34 10.77 -4.39
C ARG A 32 -12.30 10.00 -5.70
N HIS A 33 -12.38 8.67 -5.66
CA HIS A 33 -12.24 7.86 -6.86
C HIS A 33 -13.33 8.12 -7.92
N PRO A 34 -14.63 8.32 -7.55
CA PRO A 34 -15.64 8.71 -8.52
C PRO A 34 -15.35 10.06 -9.17
N TRP A 35 -14.77 11.01 -8.41
CA TRP A 35 -14.41 12.32 -8.97
C TRP A 35 -13.35 12.14 -10.06
N TYR A 36 -12.27 11.39 -9.81
CA TYR A 36 -11.26 11.10 -10.85
C TYR A 36 -11.87 10.38 -12.06
N ALA A 37 -12.76 9.41 -11.81
CA ALA A 37 -13.45 8.67 -12.86
C ALA A 37 -14.32 9.57 -13.74
N GLY A 38 -15.00 10.56 -13.15
CA GLY A 38 -15.78 11.57 -13.86
C GLY A 38 -14.95 12.54 -14.70
N HIS A 39 -13.63 12.59 -14.49
CA HIS A 39 -12.71 13.51 -15.17
C HIS A 39 -11.74 12.78 -16.12
N GLY A 40 -12.13 11.63 -16.66
CA GLY A 40 -11.42 10.97 -17.76
C GLY A 40 -10.30 10.02 -17.33
N TYR A 41 -10.34 9.52 -16.09
CA TYR A 41 -9.41 8.48 -15.60
C TYR A 41 -10.15 7.19 -15.24
N ALA A 42 -9.44 6.07 -15.21
CA ALA A 42 -9.88 4.88 -14.48
C ALA A 42 -9.23 4.90 -13.10
N SER A 43 -10.00 5.13 -12.05
CA SER A 43 -9.46 5.18 -10.68
C SER A 43 -9.57 3.81 -10.01
N VAL A 44 -8.45 3.30 -9.50
CA VAL A 44 -8.32 1.94 -9.00
C VAL A 44 -7.72 1.96 -7.60
N ARG A 45 -8.40 1.27 -6.69
CA ARG A 45 -7.95 1.02 -5.32
C ARG A 45 -7.63 -0.46 -5.20
N VAL A 46 -6.46 -0.79 -4.66
CA VAL A 46 -5.99 -2.18 -4.50
C VAL A 46 -5.51 -2.40 -3.08
N ASP A 47 -6.08 -3.38 -2.39
CA ASP A 47 -5.53 -3.83 -1.10
C ASP A 47 -4.19 -4.51 -1.32
N ALA A 48 -3.19 -4.11 -0.53
CA ALA A 48 -1.90 -4.79 -0.53
C ALA A 48 -2.05 -6.27 -0.16
N ARG A 49 -1.09 -7.10 -0.59
CA ARG A 49 -1.04 -8.53 -0.23
C ARG A 49 -1.27 -8.71 1.28
N GLY A 50 -2.08 -9.69 1.66
CA GLY A 50 -2.36 -10.00 3.06
C GLY A 50 -3.35 -9.06 3.75
N HIS A 51 -3.85 -8.03 3.06
CA HIS A 51 -4.76 -7.04 3.62
C HIS A 51 -6.13 -7.08 2.93
N GLY A 52 -7.16 -6.72 3.70
CA GLY A 52 -8.54 -6.69 3.22
C GLY A 52 -8.91 -7.96 2.43
N ASP A 53 -9.34 -7.77 1.20
CA ASP A 53 -9.81 -8.85 0.32
C ASP A 53 -8.72 -9.44 -0.58
N SER A 54 -7.50 -8.90 -0.58
CA SER A 54 -6.36 -9.49 -1.29
C SER A 54 -5.95 -10.80 -0.64
N GLU A 55 -5.32 -11.71 -1.37
CA GLU A 55 -4.84 -13.00 -0.88
C GLU A 55 -3.45 -12.88 -0.22
N GLY A 56 -2.89 -14.02 0.21
CA GLY A 56 -1.54 -14.09 0.76
C GLY A 56 -1.45 -13.59 2.20
N VAL A 57 -0.22 -13.34 2.62
CA VAL A 57 0.15 -12.93 3.99
C VAL A 57 0.79 -11.54 3.93
N PRO A 58 0.59 -10.70 4.96
CA PRO A 58 1.18 -9.37 4.98
C PRO A 58 2.69 -9.44 4.79
N ALA A 59 3.20 -8.67 3.84
CA ALA A 59 4.64 -8.48 3.70
C ALA A 59 5.15 -7.51 4.77
N ASP A 60 6.46 -7.52 5.00
CA ASP A 60 7.09 -6.44 5.74
C ASP A 60 6.82 -5.10 5.02
N PRO A 61 6.30 -4.06 5.72
CA PRO A 61 6.07 -2.72 5.19
C PRO A 61 7.28 -2.06 4.50
N TYR A 62 8.49 -2.52 4.82
CA TYR A 62 9.78 -2.08 4.29
C TYR A 62 10.45 -3.15 3.42
N GLY A 63 9.83 -4.30 3.23
CA GLY A 63 10.32 -5.37 2.37
C GLY A 63 10.15 -5.08 0.88
N GLU A 64 10.75 -5.94 0.06
CA GLU A 64 10.71 -5.83 -1.41
C GLU A 64 9.39 -6.35 -1.99
N SER A 65 8.75 -7.33 -1.34
CA SER A 65 7.53 -7.97 -1.86
C SER A 65 6.39 -7.00 -2.12
N GLU A 66 6.18 -6.00 -1.25
CA GLU A 66 5.13 -4.98 -1.45
C GLU A 66 5.39 -4.13 -2.71
N ARG A 67 6.67 -3.83 -3.01
CA ARG A 67 7.05 -3.04 -4.19
C ARG A 67 6.90 -3.87 -5.46
N ALA A 68 7.35 -5.12 -5.44
CA ALA A 68 7.22 -6.05 -6.55
C ALA A 68 5.74 -6.29 -6.92
N ASP A 69 4.88 -6.52 -5.92
CA ASP A 69 3.43 -6.63 -6.13
C ASP A 69 2.84 -5.37 -6.77
N GLY A 70 3.27 -4.19 -6.30
CA GLY A 70 2.87 -2.91 -6.87
C GLY A 70 3.26 -2.76 -8.34
N VAL A 71 4.47 -3.17 -8.72
CA VAL A 71 4.94 -3.18 -10.11
C VAL A 71 4.09 -4.12 -10.97
N GLU A 72 3.80 -5.33 -10.49
CA GLU A 72 2.92 -6.27 -11.19
C GLU A 72 1.52 -5.70 -11.42
N VAL A 73 0.94 -5.03 -10.41
CA VAL A 73 -0.35 -4.35 -10.52
C VAL A 73 -0.31 -3.24 -11.57
N ILE A 74 0.77 -2.45 -11.63
CA ILE A 74 0.93 -1.39 -12.63
C ILE A 74 0.95 -1.97 -14.05
N HIS A 75 1.73 -3.01 -14.30
CA HIS A 75 1.77 -3.67 -15.60
C HIS A 75 0.42 -4.29 -15.96
N TRP A 76 -0.21 -4.99 -15.00
CA TRP A 76 -1.52 -5.55 -15.19
C TRP A 76 -2.55 -4.49 -15.59
N LEU A 77 -2.53 -3.32 -14.92
CA LEU A 77 -3.41 -2.20 -15.24
C LEU A 77 -3.16 -1.64 -16.64
N ALA A 78 -1.89 -1.46 -17.01
CA ALA A 78 -1.49 -0.96 -18.32
C ALA A 78 -1.98 -1.86 -19.46
N ASP A 79 -2.00 -3.18 -19.24
CA ASP A 79 -2.43 -4.19 -20.21
C ASP A 79 -3.95 -4.33 -20.34
N ARG A 80 -4.74 -3.62 -19.52
CA ARG A 80 -6.20 -3.73 -19.61
C ARG A 80 -6.69 -3.04 -20.89
N PRO A 81 -7.68 -3.60 -21.61
CA PRO A 81 -8.18 -3.03 -22.87
C PRO A 81 -8.83 -1.65 -22.72
N TRP A 82 -9.16 -1.27 -21.49
CA TRP A 82 -9.73 0.04 -21.16
C TRP A 82 -8.69 1.05 -20.68
N CYS A 83 -7.45 0.62 -20.46
CA CYS A 83 -6.34 1.47 -20.07
C CYS A 83 -5.64 1.97 -21.32
N SER A 84 -5.19 3.23 -21.33
CA SER A 84 -4.37 3.76 -22.42
C SER A 84 -2.92 3.27 -22.40
N GLY A 85 -2.56 2.41 -21.46
CA GLY A 85 -1.19 2.00 -21.16
C GLY A 85 -0.47 2.93 -20.17
N ALA A 86 -1.03 4.11 -19.87
CA ALA A 86 -0.46 5.04 -18.90
C ALA A 86 -1.07 4.85 -17.51
N VAL A 87 -0.22 4.71 -16.50
CA VAL A 87 -0.60 4.58 -15.10
C VAL A 87 0.02 5.72 -14.29
N GLY A 88 -0.79 6.35 -13.43
CA GLY A 88 -0.31 7.22 -12.36
C GLY A 88 -0.59 6.59 -11.00
N MET A 89 0.19 6.95 -9.98
CA MET A 89 -0.06 6.54 -8.60
C MET A 89 -0.27 7.73 -7.68
N PHE A 90 -1.04 7.54 -6.61
CA PHE A 90 -1.20 8.56 -5.60
C PHE A 90 -1.49 7.96 -4.23
N GLY A 91 -1.23 8.72 -3.18
CA GLY A 91 -1.63 8.34 -1.84
C GLY A 91 -1.19 9.32 -0.76
N ILE A 92 -1.86 9.22 0.39
CA ILE A 92 -1.48 9.94 1.61
C ILE A 92 -0.74 9.00 2.56
N SER A 93 0.27 9.51 3.27
CA SER A 93 0.99 8.75 4.30
C SER A 93 1.56 7.43 3.75
N ARG A 94 1.09 6.27 4.23
CA ARG A 94 1.47 4.93 3.71
C ARG A 94 1.29 4.79 2.20
N GLY A 95 0.19 5.31 1.63
CA GLY A 95 0.00 5.25 0.17
C GLY A 95 1.00 6.10 -0.60
N GLY A 96 1.39 7.26 -0.05
CA GLY A 96 2.46 8.10 -0.63
C GLY A 96 3.82 7.43 -0.53
N PHE A 97 4.08 6.76 0.59
CA PHE A 97 5.33 6.06 0.89
C PHE A 97 5.52 4.88 -0.08
N THR A 98 4.48 4.05 -0.22
CA THR A 98 4.49 2.93 -1.15
C THR A 98 4.60 3.41 -2.61
N SER A 99 3.95 4.54 -2.97
CA SER A 99 4.09 5.14 -4.31
C SER A 99 5.53 5.58 -4.61
N LEU A 100 6.20 6.22 -3.65
CA LEU A 100 7.61 6.63 -3.78
C LEU A 100 8.53 5.40 -3.99
N ARG A 101 8.35 4.35 -3.18
CA ARG A 101 9.16 3.13 -3.25
C ARG A 101 8.96 2.35 -4.55
N ILE A 102 7.72 2.27 -5.05
CA ILE A 102 7.44 1.61 -6.33
C ILE A 102 7.97 2.45 -7.50
N ALA A 103 7.84 3.78 -7.45
CA ALA A 103 8.36 4.66 -8.49
C ALA A 103 9.89 4.57 -8.62
N ALA A 104 10.61 4.30 -7.53
CA ALA A 104 12.05 4.08 -7.56
C ALA A 104 12.47 2.85 -8.38
N LEU A 105 11.57 1.88 -8.62
CA LEU A 105 11.81 0.75 -9.52
C LEU A 105 11.60 1.10 -11.01
N ALA A 106 11.15 2.32 -11.30
CA ALA A 106 10.91 2.86 -12.64
C ALA A 106 10.11 1.93 -13.58
N PRO A 107 8.95 1.38 -13.17
CA PRO A 107 8.11 0.58 -14.06
C PRO A 107 7.66 1.43 -15.25
N GLU A 108 7.92 0.95 -16.48
CA GLU A 108 7.70 1.75 -17.71
C GLU A 108 6.29 2.37 -17.79
N PRO A 109 5.18 1.68 -17.44
CA PRO A 109 3.85 2.26 -17.56
C PRO A 109 3.57 3.39 -16.55
N LEU A 110 4.36 3.53 -15.49
CA LEU A 110 4.16 4.54 -14.45
C LEU A 110 4.69 5.90 -14.90
N LYS A 111 3.78 6.85 -15.15
CA LYS A 111 4.12 8.16 -15.73
C LYS A 111 4.19 9.29 -14.71
N ALA A 112 3.53 9.15 -13.56
CA ALA A 112 3.55 10.16 -12.51
C ALA A 112 3.14 9.57 -11.15
N ILE A 113 3.64 10.19 -10.06
CA ILE A 113 3.18 9.93 -8.71
C ILE A 113 2.78 11.22 -7.98
N VAL A 114 1.82 11.11 -7.05
CA VAL A 114 1.49 12.18 -6.09
C VAL A 114 1.55 11.61 -4.67
N ALA A 115 2.63 11.91 -3.96
CA ALA A 115 2.83 11.51 -2.57
C ALA A 115 2.47 12.67 -1.62
N VAL A 116 1.51 12.44 -0.72
CA VAL A 116 0.99 13.47 0.20
C VAL A 116 1.30 13.10 1.64
N CYS A 117 1.81 14.04 2.44
CA CYS A 117 2.12 13.84 3.88
C CYS A 117 2.86 12.52 4.14
N SER A 118 3.89 12.26 3.35
CA SER A 118 4.67 11.03 3.37
C SER A 118 6.14 11.32 3.59
N THR A 119 6.95 10.27 3.71
CA THR A 119 8.39 10.34 3.93
C THR A 119 9.12 9.54 2.85
N ASP A 120 10.27 10.03 2.40
CA ASP A 120 11.21 9.35 1.52
C ASP A 120 12.33 8.64 2.30
N ASP A 121 12.48 8.96 3.59
CA ASP A 121 13.44 8.34 4.51
C ASP A 121 12.79 7.96 5.85
N PRO A 122 12.28 6.72 5.97
CA PRO A 122 11.63 6.26 7.19
C PRO A 122 12.60 5.90 8.32
N CYS A 123 13.91 5.97 8.08
CA CYS A 123 14.92 5.73 9.11
C CYS A 123 15.12 6.97 9.97
N ASP A 124 15.05 8.16 9.35
CA ASP A 124 15.31 9.43 10.02
C ASP A 124 14.03 10.16 10.42
N ASN A 125 12.99 10.10 9.56
CA ASN A 125 11.79 10.92 9.73
C ASN A 125 10.50 10.21 9.25
N ASP A 126 10.02 9.24 10.04
CA ASP A 126 8.69 8.62 9.91
C ASP A 126 8.03 8.57 11.29
N GLY A 127 6.75 8.23 11.39
CA GLY A 127 6.02 8.09 12.67
C GLY A 127 6.57 7.03 13.63
N HIS A 128 7.76 6.47 13.38
CA HIS A 128 8.50 5.62 14.30
C HIS A 128 9.69 6.36 14.94
N ARG A 129 10.27 7.33 14.24
CA ARG A 129 11.50 8.02 14.64
C ARG A 129 11.57 9.44 14.10
N THR A 130 12.17 10.32 14.91
CA THR A 130 12.54 11.66 14.48
C THR A 130 13.91 12.01 15.03
N GLY A 131 14.84 12.41 14.16
CA GLY A 131 16.18 12.86 14.57
C GLY A 131 16.94 11.80 15.37
N GLY A 132 16.87 10.54 14.93
CA GLY A 132 17.50 9.41 15.60
C GLY A 132 16.81 8.88 16.86
N SER A 133 15.79 9.56 17.39
CA SER A 133 15.05 9.12 18.59
C SER A 133 13.84 8.26 18.23
N VAL A 134 13.54 7.23 19.03
CA VAL A 134 12.32 6.42 18.90
C VAL A 134 11.14 7.20 19.45
N LEU A 135 10.10 7.37 18.64
CA LEU A 135 8.81 7.90 19.09
C LEU A 135 8.04 6.75 19.73
N ALA A 136 8.26 6.50 21.02
CA ALA A 136 7.77 5.28 21.69
C ALA A 136 6.24 5.11 21.58
N VAL A 137 5.48 6.17 21.83
CA VAL A 137 4.01 6.14 21.73
C VAL A 137 3.56 5.92 20.29
N GLU A 138 4.15 6.64 19.33
CA GLU A 138 3.74 6.55 17.92
C GLU A 138 4.14 5.21 17.30
N THR A 139 5.33 4.71 17.60
CA THR A 139 5.81 3.40 17.15
C THR A 139 4.89 2.30 17.62
N HIS A 140 4.51 2.33 18.91
CA HIS A 140 3.60 1.36 19.47
C HIS A 140 2.19 1.49 18.87
N ALA A 141 1.66 2.71 18.77
CA ALA A 141 0.34 2.94 18.18
C ALA A 141 0.26 2.48 16.72
N ARG A 142 1.30 2.74 15.92
CA ARG A 142 1.38 2.30 14.51
C ARG A 142 1.49 0.79 14.39
N ALA A 143 2.34 0.14 15.21
CA ALA A 143 2.43 -1.32 15.21
C ALA A 143 1.11 -1.96 15.61
N ALA A 144 0.44 -1.45 16.64
CA ALA A 144 -0.87 -1.92 17.07
C ALA A 144 -1.95 -1.70 16.00
N THR A 145 -1.91 -0.57 15.29
CA THR A 145 -2.84 -0.28 14.18
C THR A 145 -2.63 -1.23 13.01
N ALA A 146 -1.37 -1.42 12.58
CA ALA A 146 -1.04 -2.37 11.51
C ALA A 146 -1.47 -3.80 11.89
N LEU A 147 -1.20 -4.21 13.13
CA LEU A 147 -1.67 -5.49 13.67
C LEU A 147 -3.19 -5.61 13.60
N ALA A 148 -3.92 -4.59 14.04
CA ALA A 148 -5.38 -4.58 14.02
C ALA A 148 -5.95 -4.58 12.59
N ASP A 149 -5.29 -3.95 11.63
CA ASP A 149 -5.70 -3.94 10.22
C ASP A 149 -5.55 -5.33 9.58
N VAL A 150 -4.42 -5.98 9.84
CA VAL A 150 -4.15 -7.35 9.39
C VAL A 150 -5.06 -8.37 10.06
N ALA A 151 -5.32 -8.20 11.36
CA ALA A 151 -6.10 -9.13 12.16
C ALA A 151 -7.60 -9.13 11.82
N ARG A 152 -8.08 -8.16 11.04
CA ARG A 152 -9.49 -8.07 10.65
C ARG A 152 -9.83 -9.05 9.51
N PRO A 153 -10.97 -9.75 9.59
CA PRO A 153 -11.39 -10.64 8.52
C PRO A 153 -11.65 -9.89 7.22
N ALA A 154 -11.50 -10.59 6.09
CA ALA A 154 -11.87 -10.08 4.77
C ALA A 154 -13.39 -9.88 4.68
N GLY A 155 -13.84 -9.02 3.76
CA GLY A 155 -15.25 -8.78 3.52
C GLY A 155 -15.96 -10.03 3.01
N SER A 156 -17.06 -10.42 3.65
CA SER A 156 -17.83 -11.63 3.31
C SER A 156 -18.43 -11.61 1.89
N GLY A 157 -18.52 -10.43 1.27
CA GLY A 157 -19.14 -10.24 -0.05
C GLY A 157 -18.25 -10.58 -1.26
N ALA A 158 -16.92 -10.62 -1.11
CA ALA A 158 -16.02 -10.73 -2.26
C ALA A 158 -15.69 -12.19 -2.66
N ARG A 159 -15.68 -13.13 -1.71
CA ARG A 159 -15.10 -14.48 -1.91
C ARG A 159 -15.91 -15.66 -1.37
N GLY A 160 -17.14 -15.43 -0.88
CA GLY A 160 -17.98 -16.48 -0.29
C GLY A 160 -17.53 -16.90 1.11
N GLN A 161 -18.45 -17.49 1.89
CA GLN A 161 -18.31 -17.61 3.35
C GLN A 161 -17.15 -18.52 3.84
N VAL A 162 -16.80 -19.58 3.10
CA VAL A 162 -15.78 -20.55 3.54
C VAL A 162 -14.37 -20.03 3.27
N MET A 163 -14.16 -19.39 2.12
CA MET A 163 -12.82 -18.95 1.68
C MET A 163 -12.24 -17.79 2.52
N TRP A 164 -13.09 -16.87 3.00
CA TRP A 164 -12.58 -15.75 3.80
C TRP A 164 -12.14 -16.21 5.21
N CYS A 165 -12.82 -17.20 5.78
CA CYS A 165 -12.53 -17.69 7.13
C CYS A 165 -11.19 -18.41 7.17
N ASP A 166 -10.95 -19.35 6.24
CA ASP A 166 -9.68 -20.07 6.16
C ASP A 166 -8.50 -19.13 5.92
N MET A 167 -8.66 -18.16 5.00
CA MET A 167 -7.64 -17.13 4.74
C MET A 167 -7.36 -16.29 6.00
N TRP A 168 -8.41 -15.91 6.73
CA TRP A 168 -8.28 -15.11 7.95
C TRP A 168 -7.60 -15.88 9.09
N VAL A 169 -8.01 -17.13 9.33
CA VAL A 169 -7.39 -18.01 10.33
C VAL A 169 -5.92 -18.23 10.00
N LYS A 170 -5.61 -18.53 8.73
CA LYS A 170 -4.22 -18.71 8.27
C LYS A 170 -3.38 -17.47 8.55
N ARG A 171 -3.88 -16.27 8.24
CA ARG A 171 -3.17 -15.03 8.55
C ARG A 171 -2.89 -14.95 10.05
N LEU A 172 -3.96 -14.91 10.84
CA LEU A 172 -3.90 -14.69 12.29
C LEU A 172 -3.00 -15.67 13.03
N LEU A 173 -3.15 -16.96 12.74
CA LEU A 173 -2.49 -18.01 13.51
C LEU A 173 -1.07 -18.32 13.03
N GLU A 174 -0.78 -18.13 11.74
CA GLU A 174 0.49 -18.61 11.16
C GLU A 174 1.47 -17.49 10.83
N THR A 175 1.01 -16.23 10.66
CA THR A 175 1.86 -15.19 10.03
C THR A 175 1.86 -13.82 10.68
N VAL A 176 0.93 -13.52 11.59
CA VAL A 176 0.86 -12.19 12.19
C VAL A 176 1.77 -12.10 13.40
N GLU A 177 2.98 -11.59 13.16
CA GLU A 177 3.84 -11.08 14.22
C GLU A 177 3.75 -9.55 14.29
N PRO A 178 3.61 -8.95 15.48
CA PRO A 178 3.63 -7.50 15.61
C PRO A 178 4.98 -6.93 15.13
N PHE A 179 4.92 -6.05 14.12
CA PHE A 179 6.12 -5.43 13.53
C PHE A 179 6.99 -4.66 14.54
N ILE A 180 6.46 -4.34 15.72
CA ILE A 180 7.19 -3.61 16.77
C ILE A 180 8.48 -4.32 17.18
N HIS A 181 8.50 -5.67 17.21
CA HIS A 181 9.70 -6.41 17.61
C HIS A 181 10.81 -6.25 16.57
N THR A 182 10.47 -6.38 15.28
CA THR A 182 11.39 -6.14 14.16
C THR A 182 11.87 -4.68 14.17
N TRP A 183 10.97 -3.71 14.24
CA TRP A 183 11.33 -2.29 14.18
C TRP A 183 12.23 -1.83 15.33
N LEU A 184 12.05 -2.38 16.53
CA LEU A 184 12.90 -2.10 17.70
C LEU A 184 14.24 -2.83 17.64
N SER A 185 14.31 -3.99 16.98
CA SER A 185 15.56 -4.75 16.78
C SER A 185 16.50 -4.09 15.76
N HIS A 186 15.96 -3.19 14.94
CA HIS A 186 16.71 -2.42 13.93
C HIS A 186 16.69 -0.91 14.26
N PRO A 187 17.41 -0.47 15.30
CA PRO A 187 17.34 0.90 15.80
C PRO A 187 18.23 1.90 15.05
N THR A 188 19.08 1.44 14.15
CA THR A 188 20.05 2.24 13.38
C THR A 188 19.91 1.93 11.90
N ARG A 189 20.53 2.73 11.02
CA ARG A 189 20.50 2.50 9.56
C ARG A 189 21.34 1.26 9.16
N ASP A 190 20.82 0.08 9.49
CA ASP A 190 21.35 -1.23 9.12
C ASP A 190 20.76 -1.72 7.78
N GLU A 191 21.14 -2.93 7.36
CA GLU A 191 20.68 -3.52 6.09
C GLU A 191 19.15 -3.54 5.98
N TYR A 192 18.43 -3.83 7.05
CA TYR A 192 16.96 -3.81 7.07
C TYR A 192 16.40 -2.41 6.77
N ARG A 193 16.96 -1.39 7.43
CA ARG A 193 16.54 0.01 7.30
C ARG A 193 16.92 0.65 5.97
N GLN A 194 18.04 0.25 5.36
CA GLN A 194 18.47 0.78 4.06
C GLN A 194 17.44 0.54 2.94
N HIS A 195 16.77 -0.61 2.96
CA HIS A 195 15.73 -0.96 1.99
C HIS A 195 14.38 -0.27 2.24
N ALA A 196 14.25 0.42 3.38
CA ALA A 196 13.01 1.08 3.78
C ALA A 196 12.79 2.42 3.05
N GLY A 197 13.85 3.16 2.74
CA GLY A 197 13.77 4.48 2.09
C GLY A 197 13.86 4.43 0.56
N VAL A 198 13.80 5.61 -0.06
CA VAL A 198 14.11 5.81 -1.49
C VAL A 198 15.52 6.39 -1.69
N ARG A 199 16.13 6.93 -0.63
CA ARG A 199 17.52 7.41 -0.65
C ARG A 199 18.47 6.25 -0.37
N GLU A 200 19.21 5.82 -1.39
CA GLU A 200 20.27 4.81 -1.25
C GLU A 200 21.57 5.37 -0.67
N ASP A 201 21.75 6.70 -0.64
CA ASP A 201 23.01 7.32 -0.20
C ASP A 201 22.84 8.12 1.09
N GLY A 202 23.63 7.75 2.10
CA GLY A 202 23.87 8.56 3.29
C GLY A 202 24.69 9.80 2.90
N GLY A 203 24.03 10.96 2.91
CA GLY A 203 24.65 12.28 2.77
C GLY A 203 23.87 13.31 3.57
#